data_AF-H6UEZ4-F1
#
_entry.id   AF-H6UEZ4-F1
#
_cell.length_a   1.000
_cell.length_b   1.000
_cell.length_c   1.000
_cell.angle_alpha   90.00
_cell.angle_beta   90.00
_cell.angle_gamma   90.00
#
_symmetry.space_group_name_H-M   'P 1'
#
loop_
_entity.id
_entity.type
_entity.pdbx_description
1 polymer ?
#
loop_
_entity_poly.entity_id
_entity_poly.type
_entity_poly.pdbx_seq_one_letter_code
_entity_poly.pdbx_strand_id
1 'polypeptide(L)'
;EMILKFFDMFLKLKDLTSSDSFREYDPDCKGIISKKEFQKSMESQKQYLQSEIEFLLSCAEADENDMFNYKEFVERFHEPAKDIGFNVAVLLTNLSEHMPNDSRLATFLDLAESVLSYFEPYLGRIEIMGSAKRIERVYFEISESSREQWEKPQVKESKRQFIFDVVNEGTESEKMEMFVNFCEDTIFEMQLASQISEPDAVEQPEEEEEEEGHSILDELGEEEEGALESASAFTTACCSVKKKVAYVRQIFSIKSVRKQFKKVK
;
A
#
# COMPACT_ATOMS: atom_id res chain seq x y z
N GLU A 1 22.78 -10.25 3.05
CA GLU A 1 22.57 -10.48 4.49
C GLU A 1 22.18 -9.20 5.25
N MET A 2 23.04 -8.18 5.36
CA MET A 2 22.71 -6.95 6.14
C MET A 2 21.41 -6.26 5.72
N ILE A 3 21.13 -6.19 4.42
CA ILE A 3 19.87 -5.60 3.90
C ILE A 3 18.63 -6.38 4.39
N LEU A 4 18.69 -7.72 4.40
CA LEU A 4 17.58 -8.54 4.89
C LEU A 4 17.40 -8.40 6.40
N LYS A 5 18.51 -8.34 7.16
CA LYS A 5 18.46 -8.06 8.60
C LYS A 5 17.87 -6.69 8.89
N PHE A 6 18.17 -5.68 8.07
CA PHE A 6 17.55 -4.36 8.20
C PHE A 6 16.03 -4.46 8.07
N PHE A 7 15.51 -5.06 7.00
CA PHE A 7 14.06 -5.24 6.85
C PHE A 7 13.46 -6.06 7.98
N ASP A 8 14.09 -7.17 8.36
CA ASP A 8 13.64 -8.02 9.46
C ASP A 8 13.46 -7.24 10.78
N MET A 9 14.45 -6.41 11.17
CA MET A 9 14.37 -5.62 12.39
C MET A 9 13.21 -4.61 12.37
N PHE A 10 13.05 -3.88 11.26
CA PHE A 10 12.11 -2.76 11.18
C PHE A 10 10.68 -3.20 10.86
N LEU A 11 10.46 -4.26 10.09
CA LEU A 11 9.12 -4.78 9.81
C LEU A 11 8.43 -5.31 11.07
N LYS A 12 9.19 -5.94 11.97
CA LYS A 12 8.71 -6.43 13.28
C LYS A 12 8.22 -5.32 14.22
N LEU A 13 8.59 -4.05 13.98
CA LEU A 13 8.17 -2.94 14.85
C LEU A 13 6.65 -2.74 14.89
N LYS A 14 5.96 -2.93 13.75
CA LYS A 14 4.50 -2.79 13.69
C LYS A 14 3.81 -3.84 14.59
N ASP A 15 4.29 -5.08 14.56
CA ASP A 15 3.76 -6.16 15.39
C ASP A 15 4.09 -5.96 16.88
N LEU A 16 5.31 -5.51 17.19
CA LEU A 16 5.73 -5.16 18.55
C LEU A 16 4.80 -4.10 19.16
N THR A 17 4.65 -2.98 18.48
CA THR A 17 3.90 -1.80 18.98
C THR A 17 2.39 -1.96 18.95
N SER A 18 1.88 -2.91 18.16
CA SER A 18 0.46 -3.26 18.13
C SER A 18 0.06 -4.31 19.17
N SER A 19 1.03 -4.96 19.83
CA SER A 19 0.76 -6.01 20.81
C SER A 19 0.08 -5.49 22.08
N ASP A 20 -0.82 -6.28 22.66
CA ASP A 20 -1.52 -5.93 23.90
C ASP A 20 -0.53 -5.65 25.05
N SER A 21 0.54 -6.44 25.15
CA SER A 21 1.61 -6.24 26.14
C SER A 21 2.37 -4.92 25.98
N PHE A 22 2.51 -4.42 24.75
CA PHE A 22 3.16 -3.14 24.51
C PHE A 22 2.24 -1.98 24.88
N ARG A 23 0.93 -2.12 24.61
CA ARG A 23 -0.08 -1.11 24.94
C ARG A 23 -0.21 -0.86 26.45
N GLU A 24 0.20 -1.80 27.30
CA GLU A 24 0.26 -1.59 28.75
C GLU A 24 1.19 -0.43 29.17
N TYR A 25 2.19 -0.10 28.36
CA TYR A 25 3.11 1.02 28.62
C TYR A 25 2.56 2.38 28.20
N ASP A 26 1.51 2.41 27.37
CA ASP A 26 0.85 3.64 26.92
C ASP A 26 -0.68 3.47 26.94
N PRO A 27 -1.30 3.37 28.14
CA PRO A 27 -2.74 3.14 28.27
C PRO A 27 -3.58 4.31 27.75
N ASP A 28 -3.00 5.51 27.69
CA ASP A 28 -3.65 6.72 27.19
C ASP A 28 -3.43 6.91 25.67
N CYS A 29 -2.72 5.99 24.99
CA CYS A 29 -2.41 6.05 23.56
C CYS A 29 -1.71 7.36 23.11
N LYS A 30 -0.90 7.97 23.99
CA LYS A 30 -0.16 9.21 23.75
C LYS A 30 0.90 9.08 22.66
N GLY A 31 1.36 7.86 22.37
CA GLY A 31 2.43 7.61 21.40
C GLY A 31 3.84 7.76 21.96
N ILE A 32 4.01 7.87 23.29
CA ILE A 32 5.28 8.17 23.93
C ILE A 32 5.66 7.03 24.87
N ILE A 33 6.93 6.60 24.85
CA ILE A 33 7.46 5.53 25.71
C ILE A 33 8.89 5.84 26.13
N SER A 34 9.33 5.33 27.29
CA SER A 34 10.75 5.41 27.66
C SER A 34 11.61 4.40 26.89
N LYS A 35 12.89 4.72 26.63
CA LYS A 35 13.85 3.77 26.04
C LYS A 35 13.94 2.46 26.83
N LYS A 36 13.85 2.54 28.16
CA LYS A 36 13.92 1.37 29.04
C LYS A 36 12.71 0.45 28.91
N GLU A 37 11.50 1.00 28.80
CA GLU A 37 10.28 0.22 28.60
C GLU A 37 10.25 -0.38 27.20
N PHE A 38 10.67 0.38 26.19
CA PHE A 38 10.80 -0.12 24.82
C PHE A 38 11.78 -1.31 24.74
N GLN A 39 12.95 -1.19 25.38
CA GLN A 39 13.92 -2.27 25.52
C GLN A 39 13.28 -3.51 26.17
N LYS A 40 12.60 -3.33 27.30
CA LYS A 40 11.96 -4.43 28.04
C LYS A 40 10.89 -5.14 27.20
N SER A 41 10.12 -4.39 26.41
CA SER A 41 9.14 -4.96 25.48
C SER A 41 9.81 -5.83 24.41
N MET A 42 10.89 -5.33 23.77
CA MET A 42 11.66 -6.11 22.79
C MET A 42 12.26 -7.40 23.39
N GLU A 43 12.85 -7.30 24.57
CA GLU A 43 13.42 -8.46 25.28
C GLU A 43 12.35 -9.50 25.65
N SER A 44 11.16 -9.05 26.01
CA SER A 44 10.05 -9.94 26.39
C SER A 44 9.49 -10.75 25.23
N GLN A 45 9.42 -10.17 24.03
CA GLN A 45 8.92 -10.85 22.83
C GLN A 45 9.93 -11.84 22.24
N LYS A 46 11.23 -11.71 22.54
CA LYS A 46 12.32 -12.61 22.08
C LYS A 46 12.42 -12.74 20.55
N GLN A 47 12.00 -11.71 19.82
CA GLN A 47 12.10 -11.65 18.36
C GLN A 47 13.34 -10.90 17.86
N TYR A 48 14.09 -10.30 18.78
CA TYR A 48 15.28 -9.49 18.54
C TYR A 48 16.50 -10.05 19.28
N LEU A 49 17.67 -9.93 18.67
CA LEU A 49 18.97 -10.11 19.31
C LEU A 49 19.35 -8.87 20.12
N GLN A 50 20.16 -9.04 21.16
CA GLN A 50 20.60 -7.92 22.02
C GLN A 50 21.23 -6.77 21.21
N SER A 51 22.07 -7.10 20.22
CA SER A 51 22.70 -6.11 19.34
C SER A 51 21.71 -5.36 18.45
N GLU A 52 20.59 -6.00 18.08
CA GLU A 52 19.53 -5.38 17.29
C GLU A 52 18.72 -4.41 18.14
N ILE A 53 18.43 -4.79 19.40
CA ILE A 53 17.78 -3.92 20.38
C ILE A 53 18.64 -2.67 20.62
N GLU A 54 19.94 -2.84 20.87
CA GLU A 54 20.89 -1.73 21.04
C GLU A 54 20.94 -0.82 19.81
N PHE A 55 20.92 -1.40 18.62
CA PHE A 55 20.88 -0.64 17.37
C PHE A 55 19.58 0.18 17.24
N LEU A 56 18.42 -0.42 17.47
CA LEU A 56 17.13 0.27 17.40
C LEU A 56 17.03 1.41 18.44
N LEU A 57 17.48 1.18 19.66
CA LEU A 57 17.54 2.21 20.71
C LEU A 57 18.50 3.36 20.38
N SER A 58 19.55 3.09 19.60
CA SER A 58 20.47 4.12 19.10
C SER A 58 19.84 4.98 18.00
N CYS A 59 18.88 4.45 17.24
CA CYS A 59 18.11 5.19 16.25
C CYS A 59 16.99 6.04 16.87
N ALA A 60 16.54 5.71 18.09
CA ALA A 60 15.49 6.45 18.78
C ALA A 60 16.02 7.78 19.34
N GLU A 61 15.44 8.88 18.87
CA GLU A 61 15.71 10.24 19.34
C GLU A 61 14.85 10.51 20.59
N ALA A 62 15.48 10.48 21.77
CA ALA A 62 14.79 10.71 23.04
C ALA A 62 15.09 12.09 23.62
N ASP A 63 14.17 12.56 24.46
CA ASP A 63 14.30 13.80 25.23
C ASP A 63 15.21 13.65 26.45
N GLU A 64 15.28 14.68 27.29
CA GLU A 64 16.07 14.70 28.52
C GLU A 64 15.65 13.63 29.55
N ASN A 65 14.45 13.06 29.43
CA ASN A 65 13.89 12.04 30.32
C ASN A 65 13.96 10.63 29.72
N ASP A 66 14.73 10.42 28.65
CA ASP A 66 14.80 9.16 27.88
C ASP A 66 13.44 8.74 27.27
N MET A 67 12.51 9.68 27.08
CA MET A 67 11.22 9.44 26.43
C MET A 67 11.30 9.77 24.94
N PHE A 68 10.64 8.98 24.09
CA PHE A 68 10.56 9.25 22.65
C PHE A 68 9.19 8.89 22.08
N ASN A 69 8.86 9.48 20.93
CA ASN A 69 7.64 9.18 20.19
C ASN A 69 7.81 7.88 19.41
N TYR A 70 7.21 6.79 19.89
CA TYR A 70 7.34 5.50 19.22
C TYR A 70 6.48 5.42 17.94
N LYS A 71 5.39 6.20 17.84
CA LYS A 71 4.56 6.23 16.63
C LYS A 71 5.35 6.82 15.46
N GLU A 72 5.97 7.98 15.69
CA GLU A 72 6.86 8.63 14.71
C GLU A 72 8.08 7.75 14.39
N PHE A 73 8.64 7.09 15.40
CA PHE A 73 9.73 6.14 15.19
C PHE A 73 9.32 4.98 14.29
N VAL A 74 8.14 4.38 14.51
CA VAL A 74 7.61 3.32 13.64
C VAL A 74 7.38 3.87 12.25
N GLU A 75 6.66 4.98 12.09
CA GLU A 75 6.38 5.57 10.77
C GLU A 75 7.65 5.86 9.96
N ARG A 76 8.66 6.45 10.61
CA ARG A 76 9.93 6.83 9.98
C ARG A 76 10.75 5.63 9.47
N PHE A 77 10.64 4.46 10.11
CA PHE A 77 11.48 3.32 9.78
C PHE A 77 10.72 2.13 9.20
N HIS A 78 9.49 1.88 9.64
CA HIS A 78 8.63 0.80 9.16
C HIS A 78 8.11 1.08 7.76
N GLU A 79 7.53 2.24 7.48
CA GLU A 79 6.91 2.51 6.16
C GLU A 79 7.94 2.45 5.02
N PRO A 80 9.13 3.10 5.12
CA PRO A 80 10.16 2.95 4.08
C PRO A 80 10.68 1.51 3.96
N ALA A 81 10.74 0.77 5.08
CA ALA A 81 11.13 -0.63 5.07
C ALA A 81 10.06 -1.52 4.41
N LYS A 82 8.78 -1.21 4.60
CA LYS A 82 7.64 -1.88 3.98
C LYS A 82 7.64 -1.69 2.47
N ASP A 83 7.76 -0.44 2.01
CA ASP A 83 7.72 -0.10 0.58
C ASP A 83 8.83 -0.77 -0.23
N ILE A 84 10.07 -0.68 0.26
CA ILE A 84 11.22 -1.30 -0.43
C ILE A 84 11.23 -2.81 -0.18
N GLY A 85 10.89 -3.24 1.03
CA GLY A 85 10.88 -4.64 1.44
C GLY A 85 9.94 -5.49 0.59
N PHE A 86 8.78 -4.95 0.19
CA PHE A 86 7.84 -5.66 -0.68
C PHE A 86 8.48 -6.07 -2.01
N ASN A 87 9.21 -5.16 -2.66
CA ASN A 87 9.90 -5.44 -3.91
C ASN A 87 11.01 -6.50 -3.75
N VAL A 88 11.68 -6.52 -2.60
CA VAL A 88 12.68 -7.55 -2.27
C VAL A 88 12.01 -8.92 -2.09
N ALA A 89 10.87 -8.97 -1.39
CA ALA A 89 10.10 -10.19 -1.23
C ALA A 89 9.60 -10.74 -2.57
N VAL A 90 9.05 -9.87 -3.43
CA VAL A 90 8.64 -10.24 -4.81
C VAL A 90 9.81 -10.82 -5.60
N LEU A 91 10.98 -10.19 -5.56
CA LEU A 91 12.16 -10.67 -6.27
C LEU A 91 12.59 -12.06 -5.80
N LEU A 92 12.66 -12.27 -4.49
CA LEU A 92 13.06 -13.57 -3.91
C LEU A 92 12.06 -14.67 -4.24
N THR A 93 10.75 -14.38 -4.15
CA THR A 93 9.68 -15.30 -4.54
C THR A 93 9.74 -15.62 -6.04
N ASN A 94 9.96 -14.62 -6.88
CA ASN A 94 10.09 -14.83 -8.33
C ASN A 94 11.29 -15.74 -8.66
N LEU A 95 12.45 -15.46 -8.07
CA LEU A 95 13.65 -16.27 -8.28
C LEU A 95 13.47 -17.70 -7.78
N SER A 96 12.80 -17.90 -6.63
CA SER A 96 12.59 -19.24 -6.06
C SER A 96 11.68 -20.10 -6.91
N GLU A 97 10.66 -19.50 -7.53
CA GLU A 97 9.78 -20.18 -8.47
C GLU A 97 10.46 -20.52 -9.80
N HIS A 98 11.40 -19.70 -10.27
CA HIS A 98 12.11 -19.92 -11.54
C HIS A 98 13.37 -20.80 -11.40
N MET A 99 13.97 -20.86 -10.20
CA MET A 99 15.20 -21.61 -9.92
C MET A 99 15.08 -22.48 -8.65
N PRO A 100 14.14 -23.44 -8.59
CA PRO A 100 13.82 -24.17 -7.35
C PRO A 100 14.95 -25.09 -6.84
N ASN A 101 15.92 -25.46 -7.68
CA ASN A 101 16.99 -26.39 -7.33
C ASN A 101 18.34 -25.68 -7.03
N ASP A 102 18.39 -24.35 -6.97
CA ASP A 102 19.62 -23.63 -6.67
C ASP A 102 19.85 -23.50 -5.16
N SER A 103 20.73 -24.35 -4.62
CA SER A 103 21.12 -24.33 -3.19
C SER A 103 21.63 -22.98 -2.69
N ARG A 104 22.16 -22.11 -3.56
CA ARG A 104 22.64 -20.78 -3.17
C ARG A 104 21.48 -19.85 -2.83
N LEU A 105 20.34 -20.03 -3.50
CA LEU A 105 19.13 -19.24 -3.25
C LEU A 105 18.49 -19.62 -1.92
N ALA A 106 18.56 -20.90 -1.52
CA ALA A 106 18.03 -21.38 -0.25
C ALA A 106 18.56 -20.56 0.94
N THR A 107 19.86 -20.27 0.97
CA THR A 107 20.45 -19.44 2.04
C THR A 107 19.83 -18.04 2.15
N PHE A 108 19.46 -17.42 1.02
CA PHE A 108 18.79 -16.12 1.03
C PHE A 108 17.32 -16.21 1.46
N LEU A 109 16.64 -17.29 1.08
CA LEU A 109 15.26 -17.55 1.48
C LEU A 109 15.16 -17.81 2.99
N ASP A 110 16.08 -18.59 3.55
CA ASP A 110 16.17 -18.84 4.99
C ASP A 110 16.41 -17.53 5.77
N LEU A 111 17.30 -16.67 5.27
CA LEU A 111 17.56 -15.35 5.85
C LEU A 111 16.39 -14.37 5.72
N ALA A 112 15.51 -14.58 4.74
CA ALA A 112 14.38 -13.71 4.43
C ALA A 112 13.04 -14.28 4.90
N GLU A 113 13.03 -15.40 5.63
CA GLU A 113 11.81 -16.13 6.01
C GLU A 113 10.78 -15.21 6.68
N SER A 114 11.21 -14.39 7.65
CA SER A 114 10.36 -13.42 8.32
C SER A 114 9.85 -12.32 7.40
N VAL A 115 10.69 -11.80 6.51
CA VAL A 115 10.32 -10.78 5.51
C VAL A 115 9.30 -11.33 4.54
N LEU A 116 9.51 -12.56 4.04
CA LEU A 116 8.58 -13.24 3.13
C LEU A 116 7.24 -13.51 3.83
N SER A 117 7.27 -13.96 5.08
CA SER A 117 6.05 -14.19 5.88
C SER A 117 5.27 -12.90 6.15
N TYR A 118 5.98 -11.78 6.41
CA TYR A 118 5.35 -10.47 6.58
C TYR A 118 4.58 -10.02 5.33
N PHE A 119 5.15 -10.23 4.14
CA PHE A 119 4.54 -9.79 2.88
C PHE A 119 3.60 -10.80 2.21
N GLU A 120 3.58 -12.07 2.64
CA GLU A 120 2.68 -13.10 2.13
C GLU A 120 1.21 -12.63 1.98
N PRO A 121 0.58 -12.02 3.00
CA PRO A 121 -0.81 -11.55 2.88
C PRO A 121 -1.01 -10.38 1.90
N TYR A 122 0.06 -9.66 1.57
CA TYR A 122 0.04 -8.49 0.68
C TYR A 122 0.51 -8.85 -0.74
N LEU A 123 0.94 -10.08 -0.99
CA LEU A 123 1.48 -10.53 -2.28
C LEU A 123 0.40 -11.21 -3.13
N GLY A 124 -0.11 -10.46 -4.11
CA GLY A 124 -0.95 -11.01 -5.17
C GLY A 124 -0.14 -11.70 -6.26
N ARG A 125 -0.62 -12.85 -6.74
CA ARG A 125 -0.04 -13.60 -7.86
C ARG A 125 -1.15 -14.02 -8.83
N ILE A 126 -1.00 -13.68 -10.11
CA ILE A 126 -1.86 -14.16 -11.19
C ILE A 126 -1.02 -14.74 -12.33
N GLU A 127 -1.63 -15.63 -13.11
CA GLU A 127 -1.04 -16.22 -14.31
C GLU A 127 -1.85 -15.80 -15.53
N ILE A 128 -1.19 -15.24 -16.54
CA ILE A 128 -1.81 -14.74 -17.76
C ILE A 128 -1.15 -15.35 -18.99
N MET A 129 -1.88 -15.44 -20.09
CA MET A 129 -1.28 -15.83 -21.38
C MET A 129 -0.59 -14.64 -22.01
N GLY A 130 0.74 -14.67 -22.06
CA GLY A 130 1.55 -13.66 -22.73
C GLY A 130 1.40 -13.70 -24.25
N SER A 131 1.85 -12.63 -24.91
CA SER A 131 1.79 -12.48 -26.38
C SER A 131 2.51 -13.61 -27.14
N ALA A 132 3.53 -14.21 -26.52
CA ALA A 132 4.26 -15.36 -27.04
C ALA A 132 3.52 -16.72 -26.84
N LYS A 133 2.24 -16.70 -26.43
CA LYS A 133 1.46 -17.90 -26.04
C LYS A 133 2.12 -18.74 -24.95
N ARG A 134 2.86 -18.07 -24.06
CA ARG A 134 3.46 -18.67 -22.86
C ARG A 134 2.78 -18.08 -21.64
N ILE A 135 2.66 -18.90 -20.60
CA ILE A 135 2.12 -18.43 -19.32
C ILE A 135 3.16 -17.50 -18.68
N GLU A 136 2.72 -16.31 -18.30
CA GLU A 136 3.49 -15.30 -17.58
C GLU A 136 2.88 -15.10 -16.19
N ARG A 137 3.73 -14.92 -15.18
CA ARG A 137 3.30 -14.65 -13.81
C ARG A 137 3.44 -13.17 -13.52
N VAL A 138 2.39 -12.58 -12.96
CA VAL A 138 2.39 -11.18 -12.54
C VAL A 138 2.21 -11.15 -11.02
N TYR A 139 3.12 -10.45 -10.36
CA TYR A 139 3.06 -10.18 -8.93
C TYR A 139 2.64 -8.73 -8.71
N PHE A 140 1.79 -8.49 -7.72
CA PHE A 140 1.31 -7.14 -7.38
C PHE A 140 1.03 -7.04 -5.89
N GLU A 141 1.04 -5.82 -5.38
CA GLU A 141 0.69 -5.55 -3.98
C GLU A 141 -0.84 -5.50 -3.81
N ILE A 142 -1.33 -6.17 -2.77
CA ILE A 142 -2.71 -6.08 -2.31
C ILE A 142 -2.73 -5.17 -1.09
N SER A 143 -3.54 -4.11 -1.13
CA SER A 143 -3.65 -3.20 0.00
C SER A 143 -4.34 -3.85 1.21
N GLU A 144 -3.97 -3.41 2.41
CA GLU A 144 -4.59 -3.83 3.66
C GLU A 144 -6.11 -3.55 3.66
N SER A 145 -6.51 -2.37 3.20
CA SER A 145 -7.91 -1.95 3.12
C SER A 145 -8.75 -2.82 2.16
N SER A 146 -8.23 -3.13 0.97
CA SER A 146 -8.94 -3.99 0.02
C SER A 146 -9.10 -5.42 0.56
N ARG A 147 -8.10 -5.94 1.27
CA ARG A 147 -8.16 -7.24 1.93
C ARG A 147 -9.22 -7.25 3.04
N GLU A 148 -9.26 -6.23 3.89
CA GLU A 148 -10.26 -6.12 4.95
C GLU A 148 -11.69 -5.99 4.40
N GLN A 149 -11.89 -5.19 3.35
CA GLN A 149 -13.17 -5.07 2.68
C GLN A 149 -13.62 -6.40 2.07
N TRP A 150 -12.71 -7.15 1.44
CA TRP A 150 -12.98 -8.48 0.89
C TRP A 150 -13.41 -9.49 1.95
N GLU A 151 -12.93 -9.33 3.19
CA GLU A 151 -13.26 -10.22 4.29
C GLU A 151 -14.62 -9.92 4.96
N LYS A 152 -15.29 -8.81 4.59
CA LYS A 152 -16.60 -8.43 5.14
C LYS A 152 -17.67 -9.50 4.85
N PRO A 153 -18.59 -9.78 5.80
CA PRO A 153 -19.62 -10.81 5.63
C PRO A 153 -20.47 -10.66 4.37
N GLN A 154 -20.82 -9.42 4.00
CA GLN A 154 -21.59 -9.10 2.79
C GLN A 154 -20.89 -9.62 1.53
N VAL A 155 -19.61 -9.26 1.33
CA VAL A 155 -18.83 -9.64 0.14
C VAL A 155 -18.62 -11.15 0.10
N LYS A 156 -18.34 -11.77 1.25
CA LYS A 156 -18.22 -13.24 1.35
C LYS A 156 -19.50 -13.97 0.95
N GLU A 157 -20.67 -13.43 1.32
CA GLU A 157 -21.95 -14.04 0.97
C GLU A 157 -22.30 -13.83 -0.51
N SER A 158 -22.08 -12.62 -1.04
CA SER A 158 -22.23 -12.33 -2.48
C SER A 158 -21.36 -13.25 -3.33
N LYS A 159 -20.09 -13.46 -2.94
CA LYS A 159 -19.18 -14.42 -3.58
C LYS A 159 -19.71 -15.85 -3.53
N ARG A 160 -20.25 -16.29 -2.38
CA ARG A 160 -20.82 -17.65 -2.24
C ARG A 160 -22.00 -17.85 -3.18
N GLN A 161 -22.89 -16.87 -3.27
CA GLN A 161 -24.04 -16.89 -4.16
C GLN A 161 -23.59 -16.95 -5.63
N PHE A 162 -22.67 -16.07 -6.03
CA PHE A 162 -22.11 -16.06 -7.38
C PHE A 162 -21.52 -17.43 -7.79
N ILE A 163 -20.73 -18.06 -6.92
CA ILE A 163 -20.15 -19.39 -7.19
C ILE A 163 -21.25 -20.44 -7.41
N PHE A 164 -22.32 -20.39 -6.63
CA PHE A 164 -23.44 -21.32 -6.77
C PHE A 164 -24.15 -21.13 -8.12
N ASP A 165 -24.43 -19.89 -8.51
CA ASP A 165 -25.16 -19.57 -9.74
C ASP A 165 -24.35 -19.97 -10.99
N VAL A 166 -23.06 -19.62 -11.03
CA VAL A 166 -22.17 -19.93 -12.18
C VAL A 166 -21.97 -21.43 -12.40
N VAL A 167 -21.93 -22.23 -11.34
CA VAL A 167 -21.75 -23.69 -11.45
C VAL A 167 -23.03 -24.38 -11.92
N ASN A 168 -24.20 -23.85 -11.56
CA ASN A 168 -25.49 -24.47 -11.89
C ASN A 168 -26.06 -24.03 -13.24
N GLU A 169 -25.87 -22.78 -13.64
CA GLU A 169 -26.62 -22.17 -14.74
C GLU A 169 -25.76 -21.71 -15.93
N GLY A 170 -24.44 -21.57 -15.76
CA GLY A 170 -23.57 -20.98 -16.78
C GLY A 170 -23.10 -21.95 -17.88
N THR A 171 -23.27 -21.57 -19.15
CA THR A 171 -22.56 -22.24 -20.26
C THR A 171 -21.09 -21.86 -20.27
N GLU A 172 -20.20 -22.73 -20.75
CA GLU A 172 -18.73 -22.54 -20.60
C GLU A 172 -18.19 -21.28 -21.29
N SER A 173 -18.87 -20.79 -22.32
CA SER A 173 -18.54 -19.53 -23.00
C SER A 173 -18.90 -18.28 -22.18
N GLU A 174 -19.89 -18.34 -21.30
CA GLU A 174 -20.44 -17.18 -20.56
C GLU A 174 -19.82 -17.05 -19.16
N LYS A 175 -19.22 -18.12 -18.62
CA LYS A 175 -18.63 -18.12 -17.27
C LYS A 175 -17.59 -17.02 -17.05
N MET A 176 -16.76 -16.76 -18.06
CA MET A 176 -15.74 -15.72 -17.96
C MET A 176 -16.36 -14.32 -17.92
N GLU A 177 -17.40 -14.07 -18.73
CA GLU A 177 -18.10 -12.78 -18.77
C GLU A 177 -18.84 -12.52 -17.44
N MET A 178 -19.55 -13.53 -16.92
CA MET A 178 -20.20 -13.43 -15.61
C MET A 178 -19.19 -13.17 -14.47
N PHE A 179 -18.01 -13.77 -14.52
CA PHE A 179 -16.96 -13.54 -13.54
C PHE A 179 -16.41 -12.11 -13.58
N VAL A 180 -16.21 -11.55 -14.78
CA VAL A 180 -15.78 -10.15 -14.91
C VAL A 180 -16.87 -9.21 -14.39
N ASN A 181 -18.13 -9.44 -14.74
CA ASN A 181 -19.26 -8.64 -14.24
C ASN A 181 -19.34 -8.67 -12.71
N PHE A 182 -19.20 -9.84 -12.09
CA PHE A 182 -19.15 -9.96 -10.63
C PHE A 182 -18.00 -9.14 -10.02
N CYS A 183 -16.82 -9.14 -10.64
CA CYS A 183 -15.69 -8.32 -10.18
C CYS A 183 -16.01 -6.82 -10.26
N GLU A 184 -16.62 -6.36 -11.35
CA GLU A 184 -17.01 -4.95 -11.52
C GLU A 184 -18.08 -4.52 -10.50
N ASP A 185 -19.11 -5.34 -10.30
CA ASP A 185 -20.16 -5.10 -9.31
C ASP A 185 -19.59 -5.05 -7.89
N THR A 186 -18.65 -5.96 -7.57
CA THR A 186 -18.01 -6.00 -6.25
C THR A 186 -17.18 -4.74 -5.98
N ILE A 187 -16.49 -4.20 -6.99
CA ILE A 187 -15.75 -2.93 -6.85
C ILE A 187 -16.72 -1.80 -6.50
N PHE A 188 -17.85 -1.72 -7.19
CA PHE A 188 -18.88 -0.72 -6.92
C PHE A 188 -19.46 -0.87 -5.51
N GLU A 189 -19.79 -2.08 -5.08
CA GLU A 189 -20.27 -2.36 -3.71
C GLU A 189 -19.23 -1.95 -2.65
N MET A 190 -17.95 -2.27 -2.87
CA MET A 190 -16.88 -1.92 -1.94
C MET A 190 -16.73 -0.40 -1.80
N GLN A 191 -16.82 0.35 -2.91
CA GLN A 191 -16.75 1.82 -2.91
C GLN A 191 -17.95 2.46 -2.21
N LEU A 192 -19.16 1.95 -2.44
CA LEU A 192 -20.36 2.44 -1.77
C LEU A 192 -20.32 2.16 -0.26
N ALA A 193 -19.87 0.96 0.12
CA ALA A 193 -19.75 0.57 1.52
C ALA A 193 -18.71 1.40 2.30
N SER A 194 -17.64 1.86 1.65
CA SER A 194 -16.70 2.79 2.30
C SER A 194 -17.32 4.16 2.57
N GLN A 195 -18.10 4.71 1.62
CA GLN A 195 -18.74 6.02 1.77
C GLN A 195 -19.80 6.06 2.88
N ILE A 196 -20.52 4.96 3.09
CA ILE A 196 -21.56 4.87 4.12
C ILE A 196 -20.97 4.63 5.52
N SER A 197 -19.75 4.09 5.60
CA SER A 197 -19.09 3.75 6.86
C SER A 197 -18.37 4.92 7.51
N GLU A 198 -18.24 6.06 6.83
CA GLU A 198 -17.79 7.32 7.44
C GLU A 198 -18.95 7.88 8.28
N PRO A 199 -18.82 7.93 9.62
CA PRO A 199 -19.80 8.67 10.42
C PRO A 199 -19.67 10.15 10.09
N ASP A 200 -20.78 10.82 9.81
CA ASP A 200 -20.92 12.28 9.83
C ASP A 200 -20.29 12.82 11.13
N ALA A 201 -19.03 13.25 11.06
CA ALA A 201 -18.35 13.92 12.15
C ALA A 201 -18.87 15.36 12.20
N VAL A 202 -19.95 15.53 12.95
CA VAL A 202 -20.48 16.83 13.36
C VAL A 202 -19.40 17.58 14.16
N GLU A 203 -18.94 18.68 13.56
CA GLU A 203 -18.42 19.94 14.14
C GLU A 203 -17.45 19.87 15.35
N GLN A 204 -16.15 20.07 15.08
CA GLN A 204 -15.34 21.05 15.81
C GLN A 204 -14.23 21.62 14.89
N PRO A 205 -13.93 22.94 14.95
CA PRO A 205 -13.22 23.64 13.88
C PRO A 205 -11.70 23.61 14.02
N GLU A 206 -11.06 23.55 12.85
CA GLU A 206 -9.75 24.10 12.48
C GLU A 206 -8.50 23.58 13.21
N GLU A 207 -7.81 22.63 12.58
CA GLU A 207 -6.40 22.85 12.21
C GLU A 207 -6.30 22.65 10.69
N GLU A 208 -5.94 23.73 9.99
CA GLU A 208 -5.68 23.75 8.54
C GLU A 208 -4.42 22.92 8.26
N GLU A 209 -4.57 21.70 7.77
CA GLU A 209 -3.55 21.06 6.95
C GLU A 209 -3.95 21.20 5.48
N GLU A 210 -3.19 22.02 4.76
CA GLU A 210 -3.27 22.19 3.32
C GLU A 210 -2.91 20.88 2.61
N GLU A 211 -3.90 20.12 2.14
CA GLU A 211 -3.73 19.23 0.99
C GLU A 211 -4.88 19.37 -0.02
N GLU A 212 -4.49 19.32 -1.29
CA GLU A 212 -5.21 19.77 -2.48
C GLU A 212 -6.60 19.12 -2.68
N GLY A 213 -7.65 19.82 -2.23
CA GLY A 213 -9.03 19.55 -2.63
C GLY A 213 -9.30 20.01 -4.07
N HIS A 214 -9.11 19.11 -5.04
CA HIS A 214 -9.69 19.27 -6.38
C HIS A 214 -11.22 19.09 -6.31
N SER A 215 -11.94 20.17 -5.99
CA SER A 215 -13.39 20.24 -6.15
C SER A 215 -13.74 20.20 -7.64
N ILE A 216 -14.21 19.04 -8.11
CA ILE A 216 -14.88 18.88 -9.41
C ILE A 216 -16.36 19.20 -9.18
N LEU A 217 -16.68 20.47 -8.96
CA LEU A 217 -18.07 20.93 -8.89
C LEU A 217 -18.21 22.39 -9.35
N ASP A 218 -17.50 22.79 -10.40
CA ASP A 218 -17.63 24.15 -10.96
C ASP A 218 -17.64 24.20 -12.51
N GLU A 219 -17.81 23.05 -13.19
CA GLU A 219 -17.98 23.00 -14.66
C GLU A 219 -19.34 22.40 -15.06
N LEU A 220 -20.43 22.88 -14.46
CA LEU A 220 -21.80 22.63 -14.95
C LEU A 220 -22.51 23.94 -15.32
N GLY A 221 -21.82 24.77 -16.11
CA GLY A 221 -22.39 25.95 -16.73
C GLY A 221 -21.96 26.05 -18.19
N GLU A 222 -22.95 25.91 -19.08
CA GLU A 222 -22.95 26.18 -20.52
C GLU A 222 -22.86 24.96 -21.47
N GLU A 223 -23.79 25.00 -22.42
CA GLU A 223 -24.38 23.92 -23.22
C GLU A 223 -23.48 23.44 -24.37
N GLU A 224 -23.49 22.14 -24.69
CA GLU A 224 -23.97 21.65 -26.00
C GLU A 224 -24.17 20.13 -26.00
N GLU A 225 -25.33 19.70 -26.52
CA GLU A 225 -25.76 18.31 -26.65
C GLU A 225 -24.87 17.51 -27.62
N GLY A 226 -24.47 16.29 -27.20
CA GLY A 226 -23.90 15.32 -28.13
C GLY A 226 -23.23 14.11 -27.47
N ALA A 227 -24.00 13.03 -27.31
CA ALA A 227 -23.57 11.64 -27.08
C ALA A 227 -22.75 11.34 -25.81
N LEU A 228 -23.47 10.91 -24.76
CA LEU A 228 -22.94 10.11 -23.66
C LEU A 228 -22.52 8.73 -24.18
N GLU A 229 -21.21 8.49 -24.30
CA GLU A 229 -20.64 7.14 -24.29
C GLU A 229 -19.59 7.03 -23.18
N SER A 230 -19.70 5.93 -22.43
CA SER A 230 -18.93 5.61 -21.23
C SER A 230 -17.43 5.79 -21.41
N ALA A 231 -16.84 6.69 -20.62
CA ALA A 231 -15.40 6.90 -20.58
C ALA A 231 -14.70 5.75 -19.82
N SER A 232 -14.16 4.79 -20.57
CA SER A 232 -13.21 3.78 -20.08
C SER A 232 -11.97 4.44 -19.46
N ALA A 233 -11.38 3.84 -18.41
CA ALA A 233 -10.17 4.31 -17.72
C ALA A 233 -8.98 4.65 -18.66
N PHE A 234 -8.98 4.13 -19.88
CA PHE A 234 -8.00 4.44 -20.92
C PHE A 234 -8.11 5.90 -21.45
N THR A 235 -9.31 6.47 -21.57
CA THR A 235 -9.49 7.85 -22.06
C THR A 235 -9.03 8.89 -21.03
N THR A 236 -9.25 8.62 -19.74
CA THR A 236 -8.77 9.45 -18.62
C THR A 236 -7.24 9.50 -18.57
N ALA A 237 -6.55 8.37 -18.83
CA ALA A 237 -5.09 8.32 -18.88
C ALA A 237 -4.51 9.15 -20.05
N CYS A 238 -5.13 9.09 -21.25
CA CYS A 238 -4.67 9.86 -22.41
C CYS A 238 -4.87 11.38 -22.26
N CYS A 239 -5.91 11.83 -21.57
CA CYS A 239 -6.13 13.26 -21.28
C CYS A 239 -5.09 13.81 -20.29
N SER A 240 -4.67 13.01 -19.31
CA SER A 240 -3.68 13.40 -18.30
C SER A 240 -2.27 13.58 -18.89
N VAL A 241 -1.90 12.75 -19.87
CA VAL A 241 -0.62 12.88 -20.61
C VAL A 241 -0.59 14.17 -21.45
N LYS A 242 -1.71 14.54 -22.11
CA LYS A 242 -1.79 15.79 -22.89
C LYS A 242 -1.64 17.02 -22.00
N LYS A 243 -2.22 17.03 -20.79
CA LYS A 243 -2.07 18.13 -19.82
C LYS A 243 -0.64 18.25 -19.28
N LYS A 244 0.03 17.13 -18.97
CA LYS A 244 1.45 17.13 -18.52
C LYS A 244 2.41 17.65 -19.60
N VAL A 245 2.18 17.32 -20.88
CA VAL A 245 3.00 17.82 -22.01
C VAL A 245 2.81 19.32 -22.26
N ALA A 246 1.58 19.83 -22.10
CA ALA A 246 1.30 21.27 -22.21
C ALA A 246 1.98 22.08 -21.09
N TYR A 247 1.95 21.58 -19.86
CA TYR A 247 2.61 22.21 -18.71
C TYR A 247 4.14 22.28 -18.86
N VAL A 248 4.77 21.20 -19.35
CA VAL A 248 6.22 21.19 -19.62
C VAL A 248 6.59 22.21 -20.69
N ARG A 249 5.80 22.34 -21.77
CA ARG A 249 6.03 23.37 -22.81
C ARG A 249 5.94 24.80 -22.26
N GLN A 250 5.02 25.05 -21.32
CA GLN A 250 4.86 26.36 -20.70
C GLN A 250 6.05 26.73 -19.79
N ILE A 251 6.59 25.76 -19.04
CA ILE A 251 7.79 25.94 -18.21
C ILE A 251 9.05 26.25 -19.06
N PHE A 252 9.21 25.59 -20.20
CA PHE A 252 10.35 25.86 -21.10
C PHE A 252 10.26 27.24 -21.77
N SER A 253 9.05 27.74 -22.04
CA SER A 253 8.84 29.09 -22.57
C SER A 253 9.19 30.18 -21.55
N ILE A 254 8.80 30.01 -20.28
CA ILE A 254 9.08 30.99 -19.22
C ILE A 254 10.57 31.05 -18.85
N LYS A 255 11.28 29.90 -18.90
CA LYS A 255 12.72 29.84 -18.61
C LYS A 255 13.60 30.48 -19.70
N SER A 256 13.15 30.52 -20.96
CA SER A 256 13.90 31.17 -22.04
C SER A 256 13.80 32.71 -21.96
N VAL A 257 12.63 33.25 -21.56
CA VAL A 257 12.40 34.69 -21.36
C VAL A 257 13.19 35.22 -20.16
N ARG A 258 13.25 34.47 -19.03
CA ARG A 258 14.04 34.86 -17.85
C ARG A 258 15.56 34.89 -18.09
N LYS A 259 16.07 34.13 -19.07
CA LYS A 259 17.50 34.15 -19.44
C LYS A 259 17.88 35.33 -20.34
N GLN A 260 16.94 35.90 -21.09
CA GLN A 260 17.21 37.10 -21.91
C GLN A 260 17.19 38.41 -21.09
N PHE A 261 16.42 38.49 -19.99
CA PHE A 261 16.39 39.67 -19.13
C PHE A 261 17.61 39.86 -18.20
N LYS A 262 18.48 38.85 -18.05
CA LYS A 262 19.74 38.96 -17.28
C LYS A 262 20.95 39.42 -18.09
N LYS A 263 20.79 39.77 -19.37
CA LYS A 263 21.88 40.26 -20.24
C LYS A 263 21.79 41.76 -20.58
N VAL A 264 20.91 42.51 -19.92
CA VAL A 264 20.86 43.99 -20.05
C VAL A 264 20.91 44.61 -18.66
N LYS A 265 22.12 44.71 -18.10
CA LYS A 265 22.64 45.89 -17.39
C LYS A 265 24.16 45.77 -17.29
#